data_AF-A0A834HM69-F1
#
_entry.id   AF-A0A834HM69-F1
#
_cell.length_a   1.000
_cell.length_b   1.000
_cell.length_c   1.000
_cell.angle_alpha   90.00
_cell.angle_beta   90.00
_cell.angle_gamma   90.00
#
_symmetry.space_group_name_H-M   'P 1'
#
loop_
_entity.id
_entity.type
_entity.pdbx_description
1 polymer ?
#
loop_
_entity_poly.entity_id
_entity_poly.type
_entity_poly.pdbx_seq_one_letter_code
_entity_poly.pdbx_strand_id
1 'polypeptide(L)'
;IICSISVIIVISVFALTCTCLFLDSPPTNSPSPITISEGLEFWKHIITAYGIIAFQFDVHPVILTIQMDMKNKSKVYVAVIGGFVVSISMFAVVSILSVVKHGFGTTPPSLLETLPTSVPLHIAAVLVAVQLCLTSVVSNNALYQDMEDCLNISREFNTKRCILRTILTLLAILLAESVPRFDLVMSLIGGTLTAPLIFILPALFYLKISRLYEDNLNMTKREILNNLDRMKPSTSHCNLAKYYETKFREEFRSYASRRYIVYEWICSKKMEKILCILIVVAAITCTSFSTYLNIDNSALSYTNFTKPCIYNIAVNVLHL
;
A
#
# COMPACT_ATOMS: atom_id res chain seq x y z
N ILE A 1 16.09 -18.16 8.93
CA ILE A 1 16.40 -17.88 10.36
C ILE A 1 15.82 -16.53 10.78
N ILE A 2 16.26 -15.40 10.19
CA ILE A 2 15.75 -14.06 10.56
C ILE A 2 14.22 -13.96 10.41
N CYS A 3 13.64 -14.43 9.30
CA CYS A 3 12.18 -14.42 9.13
C CYS A 3 11.46 -15.26 10.20
N SER A 4 12.02 -16.41 10.59
CA SER A 4 11.47 -17.28 11.62
C SER A 4 11.49 -16.61 13.00
N ILE A 5 12.59 -15.91 13.32
CA ILE A 5 12.73 -15.12 14.55
C ILE A 5 11.70 -13.99 14.56
N SER A 6 11.54 -13.27 13.45
CA SER A 6 10.55 -12.20 13.33
C SER A 6 9.12 -12.70 13.53
N VAL A 7 8.77 -13.86 12.98
CA VAL A 7 7.44 -14.48 13.20
C VAL A 7 7.22 -14.80 14.69
N ILE A 8 8.23 -15.36 15.36
CA ILE A 8 8.15 -15.64 16.81
C ILE A 8 7.92 -14.34 17.58
N ILE A 9 8.68 -13.28 17.28
CA ILE A 9 8.53 -11.97 17.95
C ILE A 9 7.11 -11.42 17.75
N VAL A 10 6.58 -11.44 16.51
CA VAL A 10 5.24 -10.93 16.21
C VAL A 10 4.16 -11.72 16.95
N ILE A 11 4.26 -13.05 16.99
CA ILE A 11 3.32 -13.90 17.73
C ILE A 11 3.40 -13.62 19.24
N SER A 12 4.61 -13.49 19.79
CA SER A 12 4.82 -13.16 21.20
C SER A 12 4.25 -11.79 21.57
N VAL A 13 4.50 -10.77 20.75
CA VAL A 13 3.93 -9.42 20.94
C VAL A 13 2.41 -9.50 20.93
N PHE A 14 1.82 -10.16 19.93
CA PHE A 14 0.37 -10.32 19.85
C PHE A 14 -0.22 -11.00 21.09
N ALA A 15 0.39 -12.10 21.55
CA ALA A 15 -0.07 -12.81 22.74
C ALA A 15 0.04 -11.95 24.00
N LEU A 16 1.15 -11.20 24.16
CA LEU A 16 1.34 -10.29 25.28
C LEU A 16 0.33 -9.15 25.25
N THR A 17 0.09 -8.51 24.09
CA THR A 17 -0.90 -7.44 23.94
C THR A 17 -2.31 -7.94 24.25
N CYS A 18 -2.69 -9.12 23.75
CA CYS A 18 -3.98 -9.73 24.09
C CYS A 18 -4.07 -10.01 25.60
N THR A 19 -3.02 -10.56 26.20
CA THR A 19 -2.99 -10.84 27.64
C THR A 19 -3.15 -9.56 28.47
N CYS A 20 -2.47 -8.48 28.08
CA CYS A 20 -2.60 -7.20 28.75
C CYS A 20 -4.03 -6.65 28.61
N LEU A 21 -4.65 -6.74 27.42
CA LEU A 21 -6.05 -6.33 27.20
C LEU A 21 -7.05 -7.18 28.02
N PHE A 22 -6.78 -8.48 28.19
CA PHE A 22 -7.64 -9.34 29.00
C PHE A 22 -7.54 -9.06 30.50
N LEU A 23 -6.32 -8.82 30.99
CA LEU A 23 -6.04 -8.50 32.40
C LEU A 23 -6.47 -7.08 32.77
N ASP A 24 -6.64 -6.20 31.79
CA ASP A 24 -7.09 -4.85 32.04
C ASP A 24 -8.53 -4.85 32.60
N SER A 25 -8.72 -4.07 33.64
CA SER A 25 -10.01 -3.92 34.30
C SER A 25 -10.79 -2.83 33.58
N PRO A 26 -12.09 -3.04 33.28
CA PRO A 26 -12.86 -2.00 32.61
C PRO A 26 -12.84 -0.72 33.46
N PRO A 27 -12.75 0.46 32.83
CA PRO A 27 -12.77 1.72 33.56
C PRO A 27 -14.04 1.79 34.42
N THR A 28 -13.89 2.10 35.71
CA THR A 28 -14.97 2.19 36.71
C THR A 28 -15.97 3.32 36.44
N ASN A 29 -15.72 4.14 35.41
CA ASN A 29 -16.61 5.20 34.98
C ASN A 29 -17.44 4.71 33.80
N SER A 30 -18.74 4.52 34.03
CA SER A 30 -19.73 4.25 32.98
C SER A 30 -19.54 5.20 31.80
N PRO A 31 -19.41 4.70 30.55
CA PRO A 31 -19.31 5.58 29.40
C PRO A 31 -20.61 6.36 29.28
N SER A 32 -20.52 7.70 29.32
CA SER A 32 -21.59 8.54 28.83
C SER A 32 -21.93 8.11 27.39
N PRO A 33 -23.22 7.92 27.04
CA PRO A 33 -23.58 7.53 25.69
C PRO A 33 -23.01 8.55 24.72
N ILE A 34 -22.19 8.08 23.79
CA ILE A 34 -21.58 8.90 22.76
C ILE A 34 -22.75 9.49 21.96
N THR A 35 -22.95 10.79 22.13
CA THR A 35 -23.71 11.58 21.17
C THR A 35 -22.80 11.63 19.96
N ILE A 36 -23.18 10.97 18.86
CA ILE A 36 -22.47 11.09 17.58
C ILE A 36 -22.52 12.57 17.25
N SER A 37 -21.44 13.29 17.57
CA SER A 37 -21.30 14.70 17.28
C SER A 37 -21.40 14.86 15.76
N GLU A 38 -22.04 15.96 15.38
CA GLU A 38 -22.50 16.32 14.04
C GLU A 38 -21.58 15.87 12.90
N GLY A 39 -22.19 15.55 11.75
CA GLY A 39 -21.61 14.72 10.68
C GLY A 39 -20.18 15.03 10.22
N LEU A 40 -19.64 16.23 10.46
CA LEU A 40 -18.25 16.57 10.16
C LEU A 40 -17.23 15.73 10.97
N GLU A 41 -17.48 15.45 12.25
CA GLU A 41 -16.55 14.65 13.08
C GLU A 41 -16.54 13.17 12.64
N PHE A 42 -17.69 12.65 12.21
CA PHE A 42 -17.79 11.31 11.63
C PHE A 42 -16.95 11.16 10.35
N TRP A 43 -17.03 12.12 9.43
CA TRP A 43 -16.25 12.09 8.19
C TRP A 43 -14.74 12.17 8.45
N LYS A 44 -14.32 12.96 9.44
CA LYS A 44 -12.91 13.00 9.87
C LYS A 44 -12.43 11.63 10.32
N HIS A 45 -13.17 10.94 11.19
CA HIS A 45 -12.77 9.60 11.65
C HIS A 45 -12.70 8.56 10.52
N ILE A 46 -13.66 8.58 9.59
CA ILE A 46 -13.63 7.66 8.42
C ILE A 46 -12.37 7.89 7.58
N ILE A 47 -12.04 9.15 7.31
CA ILE A 47 -10.91 9.50 6.46
C ILE A 47 -9.59 9.21 7.16
N THR A 48 -9.52 9.48 8.46
CA THR A 48 -8.37 9.10 9.27
C THR A 48 -8.14 7.59 9.22
N ALA A 49 -9.20 6.80 9.42
CA ALA A 49 -9.15 5.35 9.34
C ALA A 49 -8.78 4.85 7.94
N TYR A 50 -9.33 5.44 6.88
CA TYR A 50 -8.98 5.13 5.50
C TYR A 50 -7.48 5.30 5.24
N GLY A 51 -6.89 6.43 5.65
CA GLY A 51 -5.46 6.67 5.52
C GLY A 51 -4.62 5.65 6.28
N ILE A 52 -4.98 5.36 7.54
CA ILE A 52 -4.26 4.37 8.36
C ILE A 52 -4.34 2.97 7.73
N ILE A 53 -5.51 2.55 7.26
CA ILE A 53 -5.69 1.25 6.60
C ILE A 53 -4.88 1.17 5.30
N ALA A 54 -4.88 2.25 4.49
CA ALA A 54 -4.10 2.31 3.26
C ALA A 54 -2.60 2.15 3.57
N PHE A 55 -2.08 2.88 4.56
CA PHE A 55 -0.70 2.76 5.03
C PHE A 55 -0.39 1.34 5.56
N GLN A 56 -1.29 0.78 6.38
CA GLN A 56 -1.08 -0.50 7.07
C GLN A 56 -0.91 -1.69 6.12
N PHE A 57 -1.56 -1.65 4.95
CA PHE A 57 -1.48 -2.70 3.94
C PHE A 57 -0.54 -2.36 2.78
N ASP A 58 0.36 -1.39 2.96
CA ASP A 58 1.38 -1.09 1.96
C ASP A 58 2.49 -2.16 1.92
N VAL A 59 2.37 -3.08 0.96
CA VAL A 59 3.38 -4.11 0.69
C VAL A 59 4.25 -3.77 -0.53
N HIS A 60 3.91 -2.73 -1.29
CA HIS A 60 4.49 -2.46 -2.62
C HIS A 60 6.01 -2.26 -2.61
N PRO A 61 6.60 -1.53 -1.65
CA PRO A 61 8.05 -1.33 -1.64
C PRO A 61 8.84 -2.61 -1.37
N VAL A 62 8.22 -3.62 -0.74
CA VAL A 62 8.88 -4.85 -0.28
C VAL A 62 8.47 -6.10 -1.06
N ILE A 63 7.41 -6.04 -1.87
CA ILE A 63 6.91 -7.23 -2.58
C ILE A 63 7.94 -7.81 -3.54
N LEU A 64 8.72 -6.95 -4.22
CA LEU A 64 9.73 -7.39 -5.18
C LEU A 64 10.94 -8.03 -4.49
N THR A 65 11.36 -7.50 -3.34
CA THR A 65 12.46 -8.10 -2.56
C THR A 65 12.04 -9.46 -2.03
N ILE A 66 10.83 -9.56 -1.46
CA ILE A 66 10.24 -10.83 -1.04
C ILE A 66 10.18 -11.83 -2.21
N GLN A 67 9.70 -11.39 -3.39
CA GLN A 67 9.61 -12.25 -4.55
C GLN A 67 10.98 -12.77 -5.02
N MET A 68 12.03 -11.94 -4.92
CA MET A 68 13.39 -12.36 -5.30
C MET A 68 13.98 -13.38 -4.30
N ASP A 69 13.61 -13.27 -3.03
CA ASP A 69 14.04 -14.18 -1.96
C ASP A 69 13.24 -15.51 -1.91
N MET A 70 12.08 -15.57 -2.57
CA MET A 70 11.25 -16.78 -2.61
C MET A 70 11.88 -17.88 -3.49
N LYS A 71 11.97 -19.11 -2.94
CA LYS A 71 12.37 -20.32 -3.70
C LYS A 71 11.54 -20.53 -4.96
N ASN A 72 10.24 -20.22 -4.90
CA ASN A 72 9.35 -20.26 -6.06
C ASN A 72 8.65 -18.91 -6.27
N LYS A 73 9.24 -18.08 -7.14
CA LYS A 73 8.80 -16.71 -7.43
C LYS A 73 7.38 -16.62 -8.00
N SER A 74 6.87 -17.68 -8.62
CA SER A 74 5.51 -17.70 -9.20
C SER A 74 4.39 -17.73 -8.17
N LYS A 75 4.69 -18.14 -6.92
CA LYS A 75 3.71 -18.27 -5.84
C LYS A 75 3.62 -17.04 -4.92
N VAL A 76 4.15 -15.89 -5.35
CA VAL A 76 4.13 -14.64 -4.55
C VAL A 76 2.72 -14.24 -4.15
N TYR A 77 1.73 -14.39 -5.03
CA TYR A 77 0.34 -14.06 -4.74
C TYR A 77 -0.25 -14.87 -3.58
N VAL A 78 0.11 -16.16 -3.45
CA VAL A 78 -0.34 -17.02 -2.34
C VAL A 78 0.25 -16.53 -1.02
N ALA A 79 1.54 -16.16 -1.03
CA ALA A 79 2.22 -15.63 0.15
C ALA A 79 1.61 -14.30 0.60
N VAL A 80 1.30 -13.40 -0.35
CA VAL A 80 0.67 -12.10 -0.06
C VAL A 80 -0.75 -12.27 0.49
N ILE A 81 -1.58 -13.10 -0.15
CA ILE A 81 -2.95 -13.37 0.32
C ILE A 81 -2.92 -14.00 1.71
N GLY A 82 -2.05 -15.00 1.93
CA GLY A 82 -1.89 -15.63 3.24
C GLY A 82 -1.45 -14.63 4.32
N GLY A 83 -0.50 -13.75 4.00
CA GLY A 83 -0.06 -12.67 4.88
C GLY A 83 -1.19 -11.73 5.27
N PHE A 84 -1.96 -11.23 4.28
CA PHE A 84 -3.09 -10.34 4.54
C PHE A 84 -4.19 -11.01 5.38
N VAL A 85 -4.53 -12.28 5.11
CA VAL A 85 -5.53 -13.01 5.90
C VAL A 85 -5.10 -13.13 7.36
N VAL A 86 -3.83 -13.47 7.61
CA VAL A 86 -3.30 -13.58 8.98
C VAL A 86 -3.29 -12.21 9.68
N SER A 87 -2.80 -11.16 9.01
CA SER A 87 -2.78 -9.80 9.57
C SER A 87 -4.17 -9.27 9.89
N ILE A 88 -5.13 -9.42 8.97
CA ILE A 88 -6.53 -9.00 9.18
C ILE A 88 -7.13 -9.75 10.37
N SER A 89 -6.89 -11.06 10.47
CA SER A 89 -7.36 -11.86 11.60
C SER A 89 -6.81 -11.35 12.94
N MET A 90 -5.50 -11.09 13.02
CA MET A 90 -4.87 -10.57 14.23
C MET A 90 -5.41 -9.18 14.60
N PHE A 91 -5.55 -8.28 13.62
CA PHE A 91 -6.13 -6.95 13.85
C PHE A 91 -7.59 -7.01 14.29
N ALA A 92 -8.39 -7.91 13.70
CA ALA A 92 -9.78 -8.11 14.10
C ALA A 92 -9.89 -8.56 15.55
N VAL A 93 -9.08 -9.54 15.97
CA VAL A 93 -9.06 -10.03 17.36
C VAL A 93 -8.73 -8.91 18.34
N VAL A 94 -7.64 -8.16 18.09
CA VAL A 94 -7.22 -7.06 18.98
C VAL A 94 -8.26 -5.95 19.01
N SER A 95 -8.85 -5.59 17.86
CA SER A 95 -9.87 -4.54 17.77
C SER A 95 -11.14 -4.91 18.53
N ILE A 96 -11.62 -6.15 18.38
CA ILE A 96 -12.80 -6.64 19.10
C ILE A 96 -12.54 -6.64 20.61
N LEU A 97 -11.38 -7.15 21.06
CA LEU A 97 -11.02 -7.15 22.48
C LEU A 97 -10.94 -5.73 23.06
N SER A 98 -10.33 -4.81 22.31
CA SER A 98 -10.21 -3.41 22.69
C SER A 98 -11.58 -2.76 22.91
N VAL A 99 -12.49 -2.89 21.92
CA VAL A 99 -13.85 -2.32 21.99
C VAL A 99 -14.68 -2.95 23.11
N VAL A 100 -14.59 -4.27 23.30
CA VAL A 100 -15.32 -4.98 24.37
C VAL A 100 -14.88 -4.51 25.76
N LYS A 101 -13.59 -4.20 25.95
CA LYS A 101 -13.03 -3.80 27.24
C LYS A 101 -13.16 -2.31 27.55
N HIS A 102 -12.88 -1.45 26.57
CA HIS A 102 -12.82 0.00 26.75
C HIS A 102 -14.09 0.72 26.32
N GLY A 103 -14.98 0.07 25.56
CA GLY A 103 -16.12 0.71 24.91
C GLY A 103 -15.73 1.38 23.59
N PHE A 104 -16.72 1.96 22.91
CA PHE A 104 -16.50 2.69 21.67
C PHE A 104 -15.90 4.08 21.96
N GLY A 105 -14.92 4.52 21.16
CA GLY A 105 -14.45 5.91 21.11
C GLY A 105 -13.60 6.41 22.28
N THR A 106 -13.27 5.57 23.25
CA THR A 106 -12.50 5.92 24.46
C THR A 106 -11.03 5.54 24.38
N THR A 107 -10.62 4.80 23.34
CA THR A 107 -9.24 4.32 23.18
C THR A 107 -8.37 5.34 22.44
N PRO A 108 -7.26 5.80 23.05
CA PRO A 108 -6.21 6.52 22.37
C PRO A 108 -5.71 5.79 21.12
N PRO A 109 -5.05 6.50 20.19
CA PRO A 109 -4.65 5.91 18.91
C PRO A 109 -3.57 4.84 19.01
N SER A 110 -2.82 4.79 20.12
CA SER A 110 -1.82 3.77 20.40
C SER A 110 -2.25 2.90 21.58
N LEU A 111 -2.42 1.60 21.34
CA LEU A 111 -2.76 0.64 22.39
C LEU A 111 -1.65 0.56 23.46
N LEU A 112 -0.37 0.60 23.05
CA LEU A 112 0.75 0.53 23.99
C LEU A 112 0.78 1.69 25.00
N GLU A 113 0.23 2.85 24.62
CA GLU A 113 0.11 4.03 25.50
C GLU A 113 -1.13 3.96 26.40
N THR A 114 -2.16 3.24 25.94
CA THR A 114 -3.45 3.13 26.63
C THR A 114 -3.41 2.10 27.76
N LEU A 115 -2.66 1.01 27.56
CA LEU A 115 -2.63 -0.10 28.50
C LEU A 115 -1.88 0.24 29.80
N PRO A 116 -2.35 -0.26 30.97
CA PRO A 116 -1.73 0.02 32.24
C PRO A 116 -0.30 -0.55 32.31
N THR A 117 0.59 0.19 32.98
CA THR A 117 1.99 -0.20 33.17
C THR A 117 2.06 -1.55 33.87
N SER A 118 2.55 -2.55 33.15
CA SER A 118 2.65 -3.93 33.62
C SER A 118 3.91 -4.57 33.04
N VAL A 119 4.44 -5.57 33.73
CA VAL A 119 5.60 -6.35 33.25
C VAL A 119 5.38 -6.88 31.82
N PRO A 120 4.24 -7.50 31.46
CA PRO A 120 4.01 -7.97 30.09
C PRO A 120 3.97 -6.82 29.06
N LEU A 121 3.46 -5.64 29.43
CA LEU A 121 3.48 -4.46 28.55
C LEU A 121 4.91 -3.98 28.27
N HIS A 122 5.77 -3.91 29.27
CA HIS A 122 7.18 -3.53 29.07
C HIS A 122 7.93 -4.53 28.19
N ILE A 123 7.71 -5.83 28.40
CA ILE A 123 8.30 -6.88 27.54
C ILE A 123 7.79 -6.72 26.11
N ALA A 124 6.49 -6.51 25.90
CA ALA A 124 5.91 -6.29 24.58
C ALA A 124 6.49 -5.04 23.91
N ALA A 125 6.62 -3.93 24.64
CA ALA A 125 7.20 -2.69 24.12
C ALA A 125 8.66 -2.86 23.68
N VAL A 126 9.48 -3.58 24.46
CA VAL A 126 10.87 -3.90 24.09
C VAL A 126 10.91 -4.79 22.84
N LEU A 127 10.07 -5.83 22.77
CA LEU A 127 10.01 -6.71 21.61
C LEU A 127 9.57 -5.96 20.34
N VAL A 128 8.58 -5.07 20.45
CA VAL A 128 8.16 -4.18 19.36
C VAL A 128 9.31 -3.27 18.93
N ALA A 129 10.01 -2.64 19.87
CA ALA A 129 11.15 -1.78 19.56
C ALA A 129 12.27 -2.54 18.81
N VAL A 130 12.63 -3.74 19.29
CA VAL A 130 13.62 -4.60 18.62
C VAL A 130 13.15 -4.97 17.21
N GLN A 131 11.89 -5.37 17.05
CA GLN A 131 11.31 -5.72 15.76
C GLN A 131 11.32 -4.53 14.79
N LEU A 132 10.97 -3.33 15.24
CA LEU A 132 10.99 -2.10 14.42
C LEU A 132 12.42 -1.73 14.02
N CYS A 133 13.39 -1.82 14.93
CA CYS A 133 14.81 -1.61 14.61
C CYS A 133 15.28 -2.58 13.51
N LEU A 134 15.04 -3.88 13.67
CA LEU A 134 15.42 -4.88 12.66
C LEU A 134 14.72 -4.66 11.32
N THR A 135 13.43 -4.32 11.34
CA THR A 135 12.64 -4.09 10.12
C THR A 135 13.12 -2.84 9.40
N SER A 136 13.46 -1.76 10.11
CA SER A 136 13.93 -0.50 9.53
C SER A 136 15.18 -0.67 8.67
N VAL A 137 16.10 -1.57 9.07
CA VAL A 137 17.32 -1.87 8.31
C VAL A 137 16.98 -2.47 6.95
N VAL A 138 15.97 -3.35 6.90
CA VAL A 138 15.56 -4.03 5.67
C VAL A 138 14.70 -3.10 4.80
N SER A 139 13.74 -2.38 5.39
CA SER A 139 12.81 -1.51 4.66
C SER A 139 13.52 -0.31 4.04
N ASN A 140 14.44 0.32 4.76
CA ASN A 140 15.10 1.54 4.29
C ASN A 140 16.21 1.26 3.28
N ASN A 141 16.64 0.01 3.13
CA ASN A 141 17.73 -0.33 2.21
C ASN A 141 17.40 0.01 0.74
N ALA A 142 16.15 -0.22 0.31
CA ALA A 142 15.72 0.14 -1.05
C ALA A 142 15.78 1.66 -1.27
N LEU A 143 15.28 2.44 -0.30
CA LEU A 143 15.36 3.90 -0.31
C LEU A 143 16.82 4.39 -0.36
N TYR A 144 17.69 3.81 0.46
CA TYR A 144 19.10 4.17 0.47
C TYR A 144 19.77 3.88 -0.87
N GLN A 145 19.48 2.75 -1.49
CA GLN A 145 20.03 2.42 -2.82
C GLN A 145 19.54 3.37 -3.91
N ASP A 146 18.25 3.73 -3.89
CA ASP A 146 17.69 4.68 -4.85
C ASP A 146 18.31 6.08 -4.72
N MET A 147 18.50 6.56 -3.49
CA MET A 147 19.19 7.83 -3.22
C MET A 147 20.68 7.78 -3.55
N GLU A 148 21.35 6.65 -3.32
CA GLU A 148 22.74 6.41 -3.72
C GLU A 148 22.88 6.50 -5.25
N ASP A 149 21.96 5.87 -5.99
CA ASP A 149 21.95 5.87 -7.45
C ASP A 149 21.61 7.27 -8.01
N CYS A 150 20.68 8.02 -7.40
CA CYS A 150 20.38 9.42 -7.77
C CYS A 150 21.58 10.37 -7.62
N LEU A 151 22.41 10.13 -6.59
CA LEU A 151 23.63 10.90 -6.32
C LEU A 151 24.87 10.31 -7.02
N ASN A 152 24.68 9.29 -7.86
CA ASN A 152 25.72 8.59 -8.62
C ASN A 152 26.87 8.09 -7.71
N ILE A 153 26.52 7.60 -6.52
CA ILE A 153 27.46 7.03 -5.54
C ILE A 153 27.75 5.58 -5.94
N SER A 154 29.02 5.20 -5.99
CA SER A 154 29.40 3.80 -6.27
C SER A 154 28.77 2.83 -5.27
N ARG A 155 28.37 1.65 -5.75
CA ARG A 155 27.78 0.58 -4.93
C ARG A 155 28.77 -0.11 -3.98
N GLU A 156 30.06 0.14 -4.16
CA GLU A 156 31.11 -0.32 -3.25
C GLU A 156 31.03 0.37 -1.89
N PHE A 157 31.67 -0.22 -0.88
CA PHE A 157 31.70 0.38 0.45
C PHE A 157 32.51 1.68 0.41
N ASN A 158 31.84 2.80 0.70
CA ASN A 158 32.43 4.14 0.64
C ASN A 158 31.91 4.99 1.81
N THR A 159 32.76 5.86 2.35
CA THR A 159 32.40 6.86 3.37
C THR A 159 31.22 7.74 2.93
N LYS A 160 31.13 8.08 1.64
CA LYS A 160 29.98 8.84 1.08
C LYS A 160 28.64 8.15 1.33
N ARG A 161 28.62 6.82 1.24
CA ARG A 161 27.44 5.97 1.48
C ARG A 161 27.04 5.99 2.95
N CYS A 162 28.01 5.87 3.86
CA CYS A 162 27.76 5.99 5.30
C CYS A 162 27.20 7.37 5.66
N ILE A 163 27.77 8.45 5.10
CA ILE A 163 27.29 9.82 5.34
C ILE A 163 25.85 9.98 4.87
N LEU A 164 25.52 9.56 3.64
CA LEU A 164 24.17 9.68 3.09
C LEU A 164 23.14 8.93 3.96
N ARG A 165 23.42 7.67 4.30
CA ARG A 165 22.51 6.85 5.13
C ARG A 165 22.33 7.45 6.52
N THR A 166 23.39 7.99 7.11
CA THR A 166 23.34 8.64 8.42
C THR A 166 22.50 9.91 8.37
N ILE A 167 22.66 10.74 7.34
CA ILE A 167 21.85 11.96 7.14
C ILE A 167 20.37 11.62 6.97
N LEU A 168 20.04 10.63 6.12
CA LEU A 168 18.66 10.21 5.90
C LEU A 168 18.02 9.65 7.20
N THR A 169 18.79 8.88 7.97
CA THR A 169 18.32 8.35 9.27
C THR A 169 18.11 9.47 10.29
N LEU A 170 19.05 10.43 10.36
CA LEU A 170 18.92 11.60 11.24
C LEU A 170 17.70 12.45 10.88
N LEU A 171 17.47 12.68 9.58
CA LEU A 171 16.27 13.38 9.10
C LEU A 171 14.99 12.66 9.56
N ALA A 172 14.94 11.33 9.44
CA ALA A 172 13.80 10.54 9.88
C ALA A 172 13.56 10.66 11.40
N ILE A 173 14.64 10.68 12.20
CA ILE A 173 14.55 10.88 13.66
C ILE A 173 14.02 12.28 13.98
N LEU A 174 14.53 13.33 13.31
CA LEU A 174 14.06 14.71 13.52
C LEU A 174 12.57 14.86 13.16
N LEU A 175 12.11 14.20 12.10
CA LEU A 175 10.70 14.19 11.72
C LEU A 175 9.84 13.46 12.76
N ALA A 176 10.29 12.29 13.23
CA ALA A 176 9.60 11.53 14.26
C ALA A 176 9.47 12.30 15.58
N GLU A 177 10.49 13.09 15.92
CA GLU A 177 10.47 13.95 17.10
C GLU A 177 9.59 15.19 16.93
N SER A 178 9.54 15.76 15.74
CA SER A 178 8.73 16.96 15.46
C SER A 178 7.23 16.66 15.52
N VAL A 179 6.82 15.41 15.22
CA VAL A 179 5.39 15.01 15.16
C VAL A 179 5.18 13.70 15.93
N PRO A 180 5.09 13.73 17.27
CA PRO A 180 4.92 12.54 18.11
C PRO A 180 3.47 12.00 18.10
N ARG A 181 2.76 12.14 16.97
CA ARG A 181 1.38 11.67 16.76
C ARG A 181 1.34 10.62 15.65
N PHE A 182 1.46 9.37 16.04
CA PHE A 182 1.59 8.24 15.12
C PHE A 182 0.37 8.06 14.19
N ASP A 183 -0.83 8.26 14.72
CA ASP A 183 -2.11 8.21 14.00
C ASP A 183 -2.19 9.20 12.84
N LEU A 184 -1.79 10.43 13.10
CA LEU A 184 -1.80 11.52 12.13
C LEU A 184 -0.78 11.28 11.03
N VAL A 185 0.45 10.87 11.39
CA VAL A 185 1.51 10.56 10.42
C VAL A 185 1.09 9.40 9.51
N MET A 186 0.59 8.30 10.08
CA MET A 186 0.11 7.15 9.29
C MET A 186 -1.06 7.53 8.38
N SER A 187 -2.02 8.29 8.89
CA SER A 187 -3.18 8.68 8.09
C SER A 187 -2.81 9.61 6.95
N LEU A 188 -1.92 10.57 7.20
CA LEU A 188 -1.42 11.49 6.18
C LEU A 188 -0.66 10.73 5.11
N ILE A 189 0.40 9.99 5.47
CA ILE A 189 1.23 9.23 4.53
C ILE A 189 0.36 8.23 3.74
N GLY A 190 -0.50 7.49 4.44
CA GLY A 190 -1.38 6.51 3.83
C GLY A 190 -2.40 7.11 2.86
N GLY A 191 -3.01 8.23 3.24
CA GLY A 191 -3.99 8.93 2.42
C GLY A 191 -3.36 9.66 1.22
N THR A 192 -2.19 10.27 1.38
CA THR A 192 -1.58 11.13 0.35
C THR A 192 -0.64 10.40 -0.58
N LEU A 193 0.15 9.45 -0.07
CA LEU A 193 1.18 8.75 -0.84
C LEU A 193 0.72 7.33 -1.17
N THR A 194 0.33 6.55 -0.17
CA THR A 194 0.04 5.13 -0.36
C THR A 194 -1.24 4.89 -1.16
N ALA A 195 -2.32 5.62 -0.89
CA ALA A 195 -3.60 5.43 -1.60
C ALA A 195 -3.47 5.63 -3.14
N PRO A 196 -2.82 6.69 -3.65
CA PRO A 196 -2.47 6.79 -5.07
C PRO A 196 -1.66 5.61 -5.61
N LEU A 197 -0.65 5.14 -4.87
CA LEU A 197 0.18 4.01 -5.28
C LEU A 197 -0.66 2.72 -5.44
N ILE A 198 -1.65 2.51 -4.56
CA ILE A 198 -2.53 1.34 -4.58
C ILE A 198 -3.59 1.42 -5.67
N PHE A 199 -4.25 2.58 -5.82
CA PHE A 199 -5.43 2.69 -6.69
C PHE A 199 -5.14 3.27 -8.08
N ILE A 200 -4.25 4.26 -8.17
CA ILE A 200 -3.98 4.98 -9.42
C ILE A 200 -2.96 4.22 -10.26
N LEU A 201 -1.81 3.82 -9.68
CA LEU A 201 -0.73 3.21 -10.46
C LEU A 201 -1.14 1.92 -11.18
N PRO A 202 -1.81 0.93 -10.55
CA PRO A 202 -2.21 -0.29 -11.24
C PRO A 202 -3.18 -0.01 -12.40
N ALA A 203 -4.12 0.92 -12.23
CA ALA A 203 -5.04 1.33 -13.29
C ALA A 203 -4.30 2.01 -14.46
N LEU A 204 -3.34 2.89 -14.16
CA LEU A 204 -2.51 3.53 -15.20
C LEU A 204 -1.62 2.52 -15.93
N PHE A 205 -0.99 1.59 -15.20
CA PHE A 205 -0.19 0.53 -15.81
C PHE A 205 -1.05 -0.38 -16.69
N TYR A 206 -2.24 -0.76 -16.24
CA TYR A 206 -3.17 -1.53 -17.05
C TYR A 206 -3.55 -0.81 -18.34
N LEU A 207 -3.92 0.47 -18.24
CA LEU A 207 -4.27 1.29 -19.41
C LEU A 207 -3.09 1.44 -20.37
N LYS A 208 -1.88 1.65 -19.86
CA LYS A 208 -0.67 1.77 -20.67
C LYS A 208 -0.33 0.45 -21.38
N ILE A 209 -0.35 -0.67 -20.66
CA ILE A 209 -0.07 -2.01 -21.21
C ILE A 209 -1.14 -2.37 -22.25
N SER A 210 -2.42 -2.13 -21.96
CA SER A 210 -3.50 -2.39 -22.92
C SER A 210 -3.35 -1.57 -24.19
N ARG A 211 -2.90 -0.32 -24.10
CA ARG A 211 -2.65 0.53 -25.27
C ARG A 211 -1.46 0.02 -26.08
N LEU A 212 -0.34 -0.32 -25.43
CA LEU A 212 0.84 -0.88 -26.10
C LEU A 212 0.53 -2.21 -26.81
N TYR A 213 -0.33 -3.05 -26.22
CA TYR A 213 -0.79 -4.29 -26.85
C TYR A 213 -1.63 -4.01 -28.11
N GLU A 214 -2.56 -3.05 -28.03
CA GLU A 214 -3.40 -2.63 -29.15
C GLU A 214 -2.57 -2.02 -30.30
N ASP A 215 -1.58 -1.19 -29.97
CA ASP A 215 -0.67 -0.59 -30.95
C ASP A 215 0.16 -1.66 -31.67
N ASN A 216 0.73 -2.63 -30.93
CA ASN A 216 1.47 -3.76 -31.52
C ASN A 216 0.58 -4.60 -32.43
N LEU A 217 -0.64 -4.94 -32.01
CA LEU A 217 -1.57 -5.72 -32.83
C LEU A 217 -1.93 -5.00 -34.13
N ASN A 218 -2.14 -3.68 -34.06
CA ASN A 218 -2.43 -2.85 -35.24
C ASN A 218 -1.24 -2.77 -36.20
N MET A 219 0.00 -2.72 -35.69
CA MET A 219 1.20 -2.78 -36.51
C MET A 219 1.30 -4.12 -37.25
N THR A 220 1.18 -5.25 -36.56
CA THR A 220 1.23 -6.59 -37.18
C THR A 220 0.13 -6.77 -38.23
N LYS A 221 -1.08 -6.26 -37.96
CA LYS A 221 -2.19 -6.31 -38.92
C LYS A 221 -1.90 -5.51 -40.19
N ARG A 222 -1.28 -4.32 -40.06
CA ARG A 222 -0.88 -3.49 -41.20
C ARG A 222 0.23 -4.16 -42.02
N GLU A 223 1.20 -4.79 -41.37
CA GLU A 223 2.26 -5.53 -42.06
C GLU A 223 1.70 -6.70 -42.88
N ILE A 224 0.80 -7.50 -42.29
CA ILE A 224 0.12 -8.59 -43.01
C ILE A 224 -0.66 -8.05 -44.21
N LEU A 225 -1.42 -6.96 -44.03
CA LEU A 225 -2.20 -6.36 -45.11
C LEU A 225 -1.30 -5.82 -46.23
N ASN A 226 -0.20 -5.15 -45.89
CA ASN A 226 0.77 -4.64 -46.86
C ASN A 226 1.47 -5.78 -47.63
N ASN A 227 1.78 -6.89 -46.95
CA ASN A 227 2.36 -8.08 -47.59
C ASN A 227 1.38 -8.76 -48.54
N LEU A 228 0.08 -8.81 -48.19
CA LEU A 228 -0.98 -9.29 -49.07
C LEU A 228 -1.15 -8.40 -50.31
N ASP A 229 -1.11 -7.08 -50.15
CA ASP A 229 -1.29 -6.15 -51.27
C ASP A 229 -0.10 -6.15 -52.24
N ARG A 230 1.11 -6.47 -51.73
CA ARG A 230 2.30 -6.73 -52.55
C ARG A 230 2.21 -8.01 -53.38
N MET A 231 1.39 -8.99 -52.99
CA MET A 231 1.08 -10.17 -53.80
C MET A 231 -0.03 -9.84 -54.83
N LYS A 232 0.24 -8.96 -55.80
CA LYS A 232 -0.71 -8.75 -56.92
C LYS A 232 -0.67 -9.92 -57.93
N PRO A 233 -1.82 -10.38 -58.46
CA PRO A 233 -1.86 -11.55 -59.33
C PRO A 233 -1.41 -11.22 -60.76
N SER A 234 -0.46 -12.00 -61.28
CA SER A 234 -0.23 -12.11 -62.72
C SER A 234 -1.35 -12.93 -63.37
N THR A 235 -1.76 -12.54 -64.57
CA THR A 235 -3.08 -12.73 -65.21
C THR A 235 -3.55 -14.17 -65.43
N SER A 236 -2.76 -15.21 -65.15
CA SER A 236 -3.22 -16.63 -65.19
C SER A 236 -3.89 -17.11 -63.89
N HIS A 237 -3.82 -16.32 -62.81
CA HIS A 237 -4.25 -16.71 -61.47
C HIS A 237 -5.68 -16.31 -61.09
N CYS A 238 -6.58 -15.96 -62.03
CA CYS A 238 -7.97 -15.59 -61.68
C CYS A 238 -8.68 -16.68 -60.85
N ASN A 239 -8.42 -17.97 -61.13
CA ASN A 239 -8.96 -19.09 -60.37
C ASN A 239 -8.24 -19.33 -59.03
N LEU A 240 -6.93 -19.03 -58.94
CA LEU A 240 -6.16 -19.16 -57.70
C LEU A 240 -6.45 -17.99 -56.74
N ALA A 241 -6.60 -16.78 -57.27
CA ALA A 241 -7.06 -15.61 -56.54
C ALA A 241 -8.49 -15.82 -56.03
N LYS A 242 -9.40 -16.37 -56.85
CA LYS A 242 -10.74 -16.77 -56.40
C LYS A 242 -10.68 -17.83 -55.31
N TYR A 243 -9.78 -18.82 -55.42
CA TYR A 243 -9.57 -19.88 -54.42
C TYR A 243 -9.02 -19.33 -53.09
N TYR A 244 -8.04 -18.42 -53.14
CA TYR A 244 -7.54 -17.74 -51.94
C TYR A 244 -8.58 -16.77 -51.37
N GLU A 245 -9.38 -16.10 -52.21
CA GLU A 245 -10.47 -15.23 -51.76
C GLU A 245 -11.60 -16.02 -51.09
N THR A 246 -11.99 -17.19 -51.62
CA THR A 246 -12.97 -18.08 -50.96
C THR A 246 -12.41 -18.73 -49.73
N LYS A 247 -11.17 -19.22 -49.74
CA LYS A 247 -10.52 -19.81 -48.56
C LYS A 247 -10.31 -18.79 -47.44
N PHE A 248 -9.88 -17.58 -47.79
CA PHE A 248 -9.81 -16.45 -46.87
C PHE A 248 -11.20 -16.07 -46.38
N ARG A 249 -12.22 -16.02 -47.24
CA ARG A 249 -13.62 -15.75 -46.85
C ARG A 249 -14.20 -16.85 -45.95
N GLU A 250 -13.82 -18.11 -46.11
CA GLU A 250 -14.24 -19.23 -45.26
C GLU A 250 -13.51 -19.24 -43.91
N GLU A 251 -12.19 -19.02 -43.88
CA GLU A 251 -11.43 -18.83 -42.63
C GLU A 251 -11.90 -17.56 -41.89
N PHE A 252 -12.21 -16.49 -42.61
CA PHE A 252 -12.77 -15.26 -42.07
C PHE A 252 -14.24 -15.43 -41.64
N ARG A 253 -15.01 -16.34 -42.25
CA ARG A 253 -16.39 -16.67 -41.85
C ARG A 253 -16.42 -17.56 -40.60
N SER A 254 -15.45 -18.47 -40.46
CA SER A 254 -15.11 -19.15 -39.21
C SER A 254 -14.71 -18.15 -38.11
N TYR A 255 -14.01 -17.07 -38.49
CA TYR A 255 -13.75 -15.91 -37.63
C TYR A 255 -14.97 -14.98 -37.45
N ALA A 256 -15.95 -14.96 -38.35
CA ALA A 256 -17.10 -14.05 -38.34
C ALA A 256 -18.31 -14.59 -37.54
N SER A 257 -18.36 -15.89 -37.23
CA SER A 257 -19.19 -16.42 -36.13
C SER A 257 -18.84 -15.75 -34.78
N ARG A 258 -17.64 -15.15 -34.70
CA ARG A 258 -17.15 -14.32 -33.61
C ARG A 258 -17.68 -12.87 -33.64
N ARG A 259 -18.61 -12.47 -34.51
CA ARG A 259 -19.09 -11.06 -34.55
C ARG A 259 -19.81 -10.64 -33.25
N TYR A 260 -20.55 -11.56 -32.62
CA TYR A 260 -21.12 -11.35 -31.28
C TYR A 260 -20.01 -11.28 -30.21
N ILE A 261 -19.05 -12.22 -30.25
CA ILE A 261 -17.88 -12.28 -29.36
C ILE A 261 -16.97 -11.06 -29.51
N VAL A 262 -16.80 -10.51 -30.71
CA VAL A 262 -15.98 -9.32 -30.99
C VAL A 262 -16.67 -8.06 -30.49
N TYR A 263 -18.00 -7.94 -30.64
CA TYR A 263 -18.76 -6.85 -30.04
C TYR A 263 -18.74 -6.92 -28.51
N GLU A 264 -18.92 -8.10 -27.94
CA GLU A 264 -18.81 -8.36 -26.50
C GLU A 264 -17.40 -8.08 -25.97
N TRP A 265 -16.36 -8.46 -26.72
CA TRP A 265 -14.97 -8.19 -26.39
C TRP A 265 -14.59 -6.71 -26.50
N ILE A 266 -15.03 -6.02 -27.55
CA ILE A 266 -14.86 -4.56 -27.69
C ILE A 266 -15.60 -3.82 -26.58
N CYS A 267 -16.83 -4.25 -26.26
CA CYS A 267 -17.61 -3.69 -25.17
C CYS A 267 -16.93 -3.91 -23.82
N SER A 268 -16.48 -5.13 -23.53
CA SER A 268 -15.70 -5.47 -22.34
C SER A 268 -14.44 -4.62 -22.23
N LYS A 269 -13.66 -4.49 -23.31
CA LYS A 269 -12.45 -3.65 -23.33
C LYS A 269 -12.74 -2.17 -23.11
N LYS A 270 -13.84 -1.66 -23.67
CA LYS A 270 -14.26 -0.27 -23.48
C LYS A 270 -14.76 -0.04 -22.05
N MET A 271 -15.51 -1.00 -21.48
CA MET A 271 -15.96 -0.99 -20.09
C MET A 271 -14.79 -1.06 -19.10
N GLU A 272 -13.80 -1.92 -19.35
CA GLU A 272 -12.56 -1.99 -18.57
C GLU A 272 -11.81 -0.65 -18.59
N LYS A 273 -11.65 -0.03 -19.77
CA LYS A 273 -11.01 1.29 -19.90
C LYS A 273 -11.79 2.37 -19.12
N ILE A 274 -13.13 2.40 -19.23
CA ILE A 274 -13.99 3.33 -18.50
C ILE A 274 -13.85 3.11 -16.99
N LEU A 275 -13.87 1.85 -16.54
CA LEU A 275 -13.70 1.49 -15.13
C LEU A 275 -12.35 1.97 -14.59
N CYS A 276 -11.25 1.75 -15.31
CA CYS A 276 -9.94 2.25 -14.91
C CYS A 276 -9.90 3.78 -14.81
N ILE A 277 -10.51 4.50 -15.77
CA ILE A 277 -10.60 5.97 -15.73
C ILE A 277 -11.42 6.43 -14.51
N LEU A 278 -12.56 5.78 -14.24
CA LEU A 278 -13.38 6.07 -13.07
C LEU A 278 -12.62 5.83 -11.77
N ILE A 279 -11.89 4.71 -11.67
CA ILE A 279 -11.04 4.41 -10.51
C ILE A 279 -9.99 5.50 -10.31
N VAL A 280 -9.31 5.94 -11.38
CA VAL A 280 -8.30 7.00 -11.29
C VAL A 280 -8.92 8.32 -10.83
N VAL A 281 -10.04 8.74 -11.40
CA VAL A 281 -10.72 9.99 -11.02
C VAL A 281 -11.22 9.92 -9.57
N ALA A 282 -11.85 8.81 -9.19
CA ALA A 282 -12.30 8.58 -7.81
C ALA A 282 -11.12 8.56 -6.83
N ALA A 283 -10.02 7.89 -7.18
CA ALA A 283 -8.83 7.84 -6.32
C ALA A 283 -8.18 9.22 -6.17
N ILE A 284 -8.08 10.02 -7.24
CA ILE A 284 -7.56 11.39 -7.17
C ILE A 284 -8.45 12.24 -6.26
N THR A 285 -9.77 12.22 -6.47
CA THR A 285 -10.71 13.00 -5.65
C THR A 285 -10.67 12.60 -4.18
N CYS A 286 -10.70 11.29 -3.87
CA CYS A 286 -10.55 10.78 -2.51
C CYS A 286 -9.21 11.16 -1.88
N THR A 287 -8.11 11.08 -2.64
CA THR A 287 -6.76 11.44 -2.17
C THR A 287 -6.70 12.93 -1.85
N SER A 288 -7.16 13.79 -2.77
CA SER A 288 -7.16 15.24 -2.56
C SER A 288 -8.02 15.63 -1.35
N PHE A 289 -9.19 15.03 -1.21
CA PHE A 289 -10.09 15.28 -0.07
C PHE A 289 -9.49 14.79 1.25
N SER A 290 -8.94 13.57 1.27
CA SER A 290 -8.26 12.99 2.43
C SER A 290 -7.05 13.82 2.85
N THR A 291 -6.23 14.23 1.89
CA THR A 291 -5.05 15.09 2.11
C THR A 291 -5.47 16.43 2.72
N TYR A 292 -6.48 17.08 2.17
CA TYR A 292 -6.97 18.36 2.67
C TYR A 292 -7.43 18.26 4.13
N LEU A 293 -8.26 17.26 4.44
CA LEU A 293 -8.78 17.08 5.79
C LEU A 293 -7.74 16.60 6.80
N ASN A 294 -6.79 15.75 6.37
CA ASN A 294 -5.67 15.37 7.22
C ASN A 294 -4.77 16.57 7.52
N ILE A 295 -4.48 17.43 6.54
CA ILE A 295 -3.69 18.65 6.77
C ILE A 295 -4.43 19.62 7.67
N ASP A 296 -5.73 19.84 7.47
CA ASP A 296 -6.54 20.74 8.30
C ASP A 296 -6.57 20.27 9.78
N ASN A 297 -6.87 18.99 10.00
CA ASN A 297 -6.81 18.39 11.34
C ASN A 297 -5.39 18.46 11.93
N SER A 298 -4.36 18.27 11.11
CA SER A 298 -2.98 18.33 11.57
C SER A 298 -2.58 19.74 11.96
N ALA A 299 -2.89 20.74 11.13
CA ALA A 299 -2.65 22.16 11.36
C ALA A 299 -3.29 22.64 12.67
N LEU A 300 -4.52 22.22 12.94
CA LEU A 300 -5.23 22.48 14.20
C LEU A 300 -4.58 21.77 15.40
N SER A 301 -3.99 20.59 15.21
CA SER A 301 -3.25 19.89 16.27
C SER A 301 -1.86 20.50 16.53
N TYR A 302 -1.20 21.08 15.53
CA TYR A 302 0.14 21.66 15.65
C TYR A 302 0.18 22.93 16.51
N THR A 303 -0.95 23.59 16.73
CA THR A 303 -1.03 24.73 17.67
C THR A 303 -0.94 24.30 19.13
N ASN A 304 -1.16 23.02 19.43
CA ASN A 304 -0.97 22.42 20.75
C ASN A 304 0.24 21.48 20.69
N PHE A 305 1.45 22.03 20.86
CA PHE A 305 2.67 21.23 20.91
C PHE A 305 2.58 20.15 22.00
N THR A 306 2.36 18.89 21.60
CA THR A 306 2.74 17.76 22.44
C THR A 306 4.25 17.84 22.63
N LYS A 307 4.70 17.87 23.88
CA LYS A 307 6.11 18.07 24.21
C LYS A 307 6.96 16.98 23.54
N PRO A 308 7.99 17.32 22.74
CA PRO A 308 8.85 16.33 22.10
C PRO A 308 9.65 15.55 23.14
N CYS A 309 10.17 14.38 22.76
CA CYS A 309 10.96 13.53 23.65
C CYS A 309 12.22 14.25 24.17
N ILE A 310 12.90 15.07 23.34
CA ILE A 310 14.01 15.93 23.78
C ILE A 310 13.60 16.86 24.91
N TYR A 311 12.38 17.39 24.92
CA TYR A 311 11.93 18.26 26.00
C TYR A 311 11.88 17.49 27.33
N ASN A 312 11.40 16.25 27.33
CA ASN A 312 11.30 15.44 28.54
C ASN A 312 12.68 14.98 29.05
N ILE A 313 13.61 14.67 28.13
CA ILE A 313 15.01 14.36 28.46
C ILE A 313 15.71 15.60 29.00
N ALA A 314 15.57 16.75 28.34
CA ALA A 314 16.19 18.00 28.77
C ALA A 314 15.70 18.42 30.16
N VAL A 315 14.41 18.28 30.45
CA VAL A 315 13.84 18.55 31.78
C VAL A 315 14.40 17.58 32.84
N ASN A 316 14.44 16.27 32.55
CA ASN A 316 15.00 15.29 33.50
C ASN A 316 16.51 15.46 33.72
N VAL A 317 17.26 15.89 32.71
CA VAL A 317 18.70 16.17 32.82
C VAL A 317 18.95 17.49 33.55
N LEU A 318 18.08 18.49 33.42
CA LEU A 318 18.19 19.75 34.17
C LEU A 318 17.82 19.61 35.66
N HIS A 319 17.10 18.56 36.03
CA HIS A 319 16.72 18.25 37.41
C HIS A 319 17.68 17.27 38.12
N LEU A 320 18.75 16.84 37.45
CA LEU A 320 19.90 16.11 37.99
C LEU A 320 21.04 17.08 38.30
#